data_AF-A0A1S2BTS9-F1
#
_entry.id   AF-A0A1S2BTS9-F1
#
_cell.length_a   1.000
_cell.length_b   1.000
_cell.length_c   1.000
_cell.angle_alpha   90.00
_cell.angle_beta   90.00
_cell.angle_gamma   90.00
#
_symmetry.space_group_name_H-M   'P 1'
#
loop_
_entity.id
_entity.type
_entity.pdbx_description
1 polymer ?
#
loop_
_entity_poly.entity_id
_entity_poly.type
_entity_poly.pdbx_seq_one_letter_code
_entity_poly.pdbx_strand_id
1 'polypeptide(L)'
;MKHSVARFRGFFTALALGTLLSGCGVVNHMVYKTTGDVMQGFSREHTIPYLMQSGDLAMGCAMSEATAPLLMSFGRVTSEPDQLAVMLYLSAGGCAEEQGREHELAALAALYERKGNAAEDAMIRQKRAYALASRRYLKSWEHHNTFYGEPGTGECPDFDDDMDEFIYLAGLLSGLQALNAEIQSTSSIGVPKNVGAVVARASSCLENDKWWGAPTALKATVWAMMPGALPEGEDAFERLSMTDRQGEEAGVRLSHVFHAIAATNKGDKAMVKAVVRQHAESLKEQPSNEDWAFVDAMATNMIVAISDRLWVENTGHRTPLGQLGTFWDDQQKEVETMDLDGLL
;
A
#
# COMPACT_ATOMS: atom_id res chain seq x y z
N MET A 1 -1.43 18.78 76.52
CA MET A 1 -0.99 19.44 75.26
C MET A 1 0.02 18.65 74.43
N LYS A 2 0.96 17.87 74.99
CA LYS A 2 1.98 17.13 74.19
C LYS A 2 1.45 16.05 73.23
N HIS A 3 0.34 15.36 73.57
CA HIS A 3 -0.23 14.31 72.70
C HIS A 3 -0.95 14.84 71.45
N SER A 4 -1.42 16.08 71.45
CA SER A 4 -2.15 16.67 70.32
C SER A 4 -1.19 17.09 69.18
N VAL A 5 -0.01 17.60 69.53
CA VAL A 5 1.02 18.03 68.57
C VAL A 5 1.67 16.84 67.83
N ALA A 6 1.86 15.71 68.51
CA ALA A 6 2.40 14.50 67.90
C ALA A 6 1.44 13.87 66.88
N ARG A 7 0.13 13.90 67.16
CA ARG A 7 -0.92 13.40 66.28
C ARG A 7 -1.07 14.25 65.02
N PHE A 8 -0.92 15.57 65.16
CA PHE A 8 -0.97 16.52 64.05
C PHE A 8 0.27 16.39 63.13
N ARG A 9 1.46 16.21 63.71
CA ARG A 9 2.68 15.92 62.94
C ARG A 9 2.58 14.63 62.13
N GLY A 10 2.12 13.53 62.73
CA GLY A 10 1.95 12.25 62.01
C GLY A 10 0.96 12.32 60.86
N PHE A 11 -0.11 13.11 60.99
CA PHE A 11 -1.09 13.31 59.93
C PHE A 11 -0.53 14.13 58.76
N PHE A 12 0.25 15.19 59.03
CA PHE A 12 0.93 15.97 58.00
C PHE A 12 2.00 15.17 57.26
N THR A 13 2.77 14.32 57.94
CA THR A 13 3.75 13.45 57.28
C THR A 13 3.09 12.40 56.40
N ALA A 14 1.96 11.82 56.84
CA ALA A 14 1.20 10.86 56.05
C ALA A 14 0.54 11.49 54.81
N LEU A 15 0.05 12.72 54.90
CA LEU A 15 -0.52 13.47 53.77
C LEU A 15 0.55 13.89 52.75
N ALA A 16 1.74 14.29 53.22
CA ALA A 16 2.88 14.61 52.38
C ALA A 16 3.45 13.36 51.67
N LEU A 17 3.46 12.19 52.33
CA LEU A 17 3.87 10.94 51.69
C LEU A 17 2.82 10.44 50.68
N GLY A 18 1.53 10.59 50.99
CA GLY A 18 0.44 10.20 50.11
C GLY A 18 0.38 11.00 48.80
N THR A 19 0.75 12.28 48.83
CA THR A 19 0.83 13.14 47.63
C THR A 19 2.08 12.87 46.77
N LEU A 20 3.20 12.46 47.38
CA LEU A 20 4.39 12.03 46.64
C LEU A 20 4.22 10.66 45.98
N LEU A 21 3.48 9.74 46.60
CA LEU A 21 3.22 8.40 46.07
C LEU A 21 2.12 8.38 45.00
N SER A 22 1.08 9.23 45.11
CA SER A 22 0.09 9.40 44.05
C SER A 22 0.62 10.22 42.86
N GLY A 23 1.62 11.08 43.10
CA GLY A 23 2.32 11.85 42.07
C GLY A 23 3.06 10.98 41.07
N CYS A 24 3.64 9.83 41.46
CA CYS A 24 4.34 8.95 40.52
C CYS A 24 3.41 8.36 39.43
N GLY A 25 2.15 8.03 39.76
CA GLY A 25 1.19 7.55 38.77
C GLY A 25 0.78 8.63 37.76
N VAL A 26 0.54 9.85 38.26
CA VAL A 26 0.16 11.01 37.44
C VAL A 26 1.33 11.48 36.58
N VAL A 27 2.54 11.58 37.14
CA VAL A 27 3.75 11.98 36.41
C VAL A 27 4.12 10.95 35.34
N ASN A 28 4.05 9.65 35.66
CA ASN A 28 4.32 8.60 34.67
C ASN A 28 3.31 8.65 33.52
N HIS A 29 2.02 8.78 33.81
CA HIS A 29 1.00 8.90 32.77
C HIS A 29 1.22 10.14 31.90
N MET A 30 1.55 11.29 32.50
CA MET A 30 1.84 12.52 31.74
C MET A 30 3.10 12.41 30.87
N VAL A 31 4.17 11.77 31.37
CA VAL A 31 5.40 11.54 30.61
C VAL A 31 5.16 10.58 29.44
N TYR A 32 4.44 9.48 29.67
CA TYR A 32 4.14 8.51 28.60
C TYR A 32 3.18 9.07 27.57
N LYS A 33 2.15 9.82 28.00
CA LYS A 33 1.24 10.51 27.07
C LYS A 33 2.00 11.51 26.20
N THR A 34 2.78 12.41 26.81
CA THR A 34 3.55 13.43 26.09
C THR A 34 4.56 12.79 25.14
N THR A 35 5.25 11.75 25.58
CA THR A 35 6.17 10.99 24.71
C THR A 35 5.42 10.36 23.54
N GLY A 36 4.25 9.76 23.80
CA GLY A 36 3.39 9.20 22.76
C GLY A 36 2.97 10.25 21.74
N ASP A 37 2.44 11.38 22.19
CA ASP A 37 2.00 12.49 21.32
C ASP A 37 3.16 13.00 20.43
N VAL A 38 4.35 13.16 21.02
CA VAL A 38 5.55 13.58 20.27
C VAL A 38 5.98 12.53 19.25
N MET A 39 5.99 11.25 19.62
CA MET A 39 6.39 10.16 18.71
C MET A 39 5.39 10.00 17.56
N GLN A 40 4.10 10.20 17.83
CA GLN A 40 3.05 10.16 16.81
C GLN A 40 3.21 11.34 15.84
N GLY A 41 3.29 12.57 16.36
CA GLY A 41 3.48 13.79 15.56
C GLY A 41 4.74 13.73 14.71
N PHE A 42 5.89 13.39 15.31
CA PHE A 42 7.15 13.25 14.58
C PHE A 42 7.07 12.20 13.46
N SER A 43 6.38 11.08 13.71
CA SER A 43 6.23 10.04 12.69
C SER A 43 5.39 10.50 11.50
N ARG A 44 4.30 11.23 11.75
CA ARG A 44 3.41 11.80 10.72
C ARG A 44 4.11 12.91 9.93
N GLU A 45 4.78 13.83 10.62
CA GLU A 45 5.32 15.07 10.04
C GLU A 45 6.72 14.90 9.44
N HIS A 46 7.49 13.89 9.87
CA HIS A 46 8.88 13.74 9.44
C HIS A 46 9.20 12.33 8.95
N THR A 47 8.87 11.28 9.71
CA THR A 47 9.26 9.92 9.32
C THR A 47 8.56 9.46 8.04
N ILE A 48 7.24 9.68 7.91
CA ILE A 48 6.49 9.28 6.71
C ILE A 48 6.95 10.09 5.49
N PRO A 49 7.01 11.43 5.50
CA PRO A 49 7.51 12.20 4.36
C PRO A 49 8.94 11.82 3.96
N TYR A 50 9.83 11.61 4.93
CA TYR A 50 11.19 11.14 4.66
C TYR A 50 11.19 9.77 3.96
N LEU A 51 10.30 8.86 4.36
CA LEU A 51 10.14 7.59 3.66
C LEU A 51 9.56 7.80 2.25
N MET A 52 8.58 8.69 2.07
CA MET A 52 7.97 8.96 0.77
C MET A 52 8.97 9.50 -0.26
N GLN A 53 10.02 10.18 0.19
CA GLN A 53 11.14 10.64 -0.62
C GLN A 53 12.17 9.54 -0.97
N SER A 54 12.03 8.34 -0.42
CA SER A 54 12.95 7.22 -0.63
C SER A 54 12.45 6.23 -1.69
N GLY A 55 13.36 5.69 -2.50
CA GLY A 55 13.07 4.55 -3.39
C GLY A 55 13.24 3.18 -2.74
N ASP A 56 13.66 3.10 -1.47
CA ASP A 56 13.96 1.82 -0.79
C ASP A 56 12.69 1.20 -0.17
N LEU A 57 11.95 0.46 -1.01
CA LEU A 57 10.74 -0.25 -0.61
C LEU A 57 11.00 -1.31 0.46
N ALA A 58 12.16 -1.99 0.41
CA ALA A 58 12.50 -3.04 1.36
C ALA A 58 12.72 -2.44 2.77
N MET A 59 13.39 -1.28 2.85
CA MET A 59 13.55 -0.54 4.09
C MET A 59 12.21 -0.02 4.61
N GLY A 60 11.35 0.55 3.76
CA GLY A 60 10.02 1.01 4.17
C GLY A 60 9.13 -0.12 4.71
N CYS A 61 9.19 -1.28 4.06
CA CYS A 61 8.54 -2.51 4.49
C CYS A 61 9.05 -2.97 5.87
N ALA A 62 10.36 -3.16 6.03
CA ALA A 62 10.96 -3.62 7.28
C ALA A 62 10.73 -2.64 8.43
N MET A 63 10.81 -1.33 8.14
CA MET A 63 10.51 -0.28 9.11
C MET A 63 9.07 -0.41 9.61
N SER A 64 8.11 -0.56 8.71
CA SER A 64 6.69 -0.64 9.08
C SER A 64 6.39 -1.89 9.92
N GLU A 65 6.92 -3.05 9.56
CA GLU A 65 6.75 -4.27 10.36
C GLU A 65 7.39 -4.18 11.75
N ALA A 66 8.58 -3.57 11.85
CA ALA A 66 9.31 -3.45 13.10
C ALA A 66 8.75 -2.38 14.03
N THR A 67 8.30 -1.25 13.48
CA THR A 67 7.86 -0.08 14.27
C THR A 67 6.38 -0.07 14.56
N ALA A 68 5.54 -0.78 13.80
CA ALA A 68 4.10 -0.84 14.07
C ALA A 68 3.77 -1.23 15.52
N PRO A 69 4.32 -2.33 16.10
CA PRO A 69 4.01 -2.66 17.49
C PRO A 69 4.45 -1.60 18.49
N LEU A 70 5.56 -0.90 18.23
CA LEU A 70 6.08 0.17 19.07
C LEU A 70 5.15 1.38 19.02
N LEU A 71 4.86 1.89 17.82
CA LEU A 71 4.05 3.10 17.63
C LEU A 71 2.61 2.87 18.09
N MET A 72 2.01 1.73 17.74
CA MET A 72 0.66 1.38 18.19
C MET A 72 0.58 1.19 19.71
N SER A 73 1.67 0.80 20.39
CA SER A 73 1.64 0.65 21.86
C SER A 73 1.37 1.97 22.60
N PHE A 74 1.62 3.12 21.96
CA PHE A 74 1.32 4.42 22.55
C PHE A 74 -0.19 4.69 22.69
N GLY A 75 -1.06 4.02 21.92
CA GLY A 75 -2.52 4.08 22.12
C GLY A 75 -2.99 3.60 23.50
N ARG A 76 -2.12 2.91 24.26
CA ARG A 76 -2.39 2.53 25.66
C ARG A 76 -2.20 3.67 26.66
N VAL A 77 -1.50 4.74 26.27
CA VAL A 77 -1.08 5.84 27.15
C VAL A 77 -1.45 7.22 26.60
N THR A 78 -1.84 7.30 25.32
CA THR A 78 -2.42 8.48 24.67
C THR A 78 -3.51 8.06 23.66
N SER A 79 -4.01 8.97 22.83
CA SER A 79 -4.91 8.66 21.74
C SER A 79 -4.33 7.59 20.81
N GLU A 80 -5.21 6.72 20.31
CA GLU A 80 -4.82 5.71 19.34
C GLU A 80 -4.27 6.40 18.07
N PRO A 81 -3.10 5.99 17.56
CA PRO A 81 -2.47 6.63 16.40
C PRO A 81 -3.08 6.16 15.07
N ASP A 82 -4.40 6.34 14.87
CA ASP A 82 -5.14 5.74 13.76
C ASP A 82 -4.55 6.08 12.38
N GLN A 83 -4.22 7.35 12.11
CA GLN A 83 -3.59 7.75 10.84
C GLN A 83 -2.24 7.08 10.58
N LEU A 84 -1.41 6.92 11.62
CA LEU A 84 -0.14 6.18 11.49
C LEU A 84 -0.40 4.70 11.29
N ALA A 85 -1.40 4.15 11.98
CA ALA A 85 -1.80 2.76 11.84
C ALA A 85 -2.20 2.43 10.39
N VAL A 86 -2.91 3.35 9.72
CA VAL A 86 -3.27 3.22 8.29
C VAL A 86 -2.02 2.97 7.46
N MET A 87 -1.01 3.85 7.57
CA MET A 87 0.22 3.76 6.78
C MET A 87 1.06 2.54 7.15
N LEU A 88 1.27 2.31 8.45
CA LEU A 88 2.10 1.20 8.94
C LEU A 88 1.51 -0.15 8.55
N TYR A 89 0.20 -0.33 8.68
CA TYR A 89 -0.45 -1.59 8.32
C TYR A 89 -0.67 -1.75 6.82
N LEU A 90 -0.80 -0.66 6.04
CA LEU A 90 -0.75 -0.72 4.58
C LEU A 90 0.60 -1.26 4.13
N SER A 91 1.69 -0.63 4.56
CA SER A 91 3.05 -1.05 4.18
C SER A 91 3.37 -2.46 4.69
N ALA A 92 3.00 -2.80 5.92
CA ALA A 92 3.18 -4.16 6.43
C ALA A 92 2.32 -5.19 5.69
N GLY A 93 1.13 -4.82 5.19
CA GLY A 93 0.33 -5.64 4.30
C GLY A 93 1.07 -5.91 2.99
N GLY A 94 1.62 -4.87 2.38
CA GLY A 94 2.44 -4.94 1.17
C GLY A 94 3.66 -5.87 1.32
N CYS A 95 4.32 -5.88 2.48
CA CYS A 95 5.40 -6.82 2.77
C CYS A 95 4.99 -8.29 2.66
N ALA A 96 3.83 -8.62 3.24
CA ALA A 96 3.32 -9.99 3.21
C ALA A 96 2.79 -10.35 1.81
N GLU A 97 2.22 -9.38 1.11
CA GLU A 97 1.80 -9.55 -0.28
C GLU A 97 2.99 -9.81 -1.21
N GLU A 98 4.11 -9.12 -1.02
CA GLU A 98 5.33 -9.35 -1.80
C GLU A 98 5.85 -10.78 -1.62
N GLN A 99 5.89 -11.28 -0.39
CA GLN A 99 6.21 -12.69 -0.13
C GLN A 99 5.21 -13.63 -0.82
N GLY A 100 3.93 -13.27 -0.86
CA GLY A 100 2.90 -13.99 -1.60
C GLY A 100 3.20 -14.09 -3.09
N ARG A 101 3.58 -12.99 -3.72
CA ARG A 101 3.96 -12.94 -5.14
C ARG A 101 5.22 -13.75 -5.43
N GLU A 102 6.22 -13.68 -4.57
CA GLU A 102 7.42 -14.51 -4.68
C GLU A 102 7.10 -16.02 -4.67
N HIS A 103 6.17 -16.44 -3.81
CA HIS A 103 5.67 -17.81 -3.80
C HIS A 103 4.81 -18.16 -5.02
N GLU A 104 4.06 -17.21 -5.56
CA GLU A 104 3.34 -17.38 -6.84
C GLU A 104 4.31 -17.65 -8.00
N LEU A 105 5.36 -16.84 -8.13
CA LEU A 105 6.38 -17.04 -9.16
C LEU A 105 7.08 -18.41 -9.01
N ALA A 106 7.37 -18.83 -7.77
CA ALA A 106 7.92 -20.16 -7.51
C ALA A 106 6.95 -21.29 -7.91
N ALA A 107 5.65 -21.12 -7.66
CA ALA A 107 4.63 -22.07 -8.09
C ALA A 107 4.54 -22.15 -9.62
N LEU A 108 4.51 -21.01 -10.30
CA LEU A 108 4.45 -20.92 -11.76
C LEU A 108 5.68 -21.56 -12.42
N ALA A 109 6.88 -21.29 -11.91
CA ALA A 109 8.11 -21.92 -12.39
C ALA A 109 8.08 -23.45 -12.18
N ALA A 110 7.63 -23.91 -11.01
CA ALA A 110 7.48 -25.34 -10.75
C ALA A 110 6.45 -26.01 -11.67
N LEU A 111 5.33 -25.32 -12.00
CA LEU A 111 4.35 -25.81 -12.97
C LEU A 111 4.93 -25.91 -14.39
N TYR A 112 5.70 -24.90 -14.82
CA TYR A 112 6.40 -24.91 -16.10
C TYR A 112 7.31 -26.14 -16.23
N GLU A 113 8.04 -26.46 -15.16
CA GLU A 113 8.91 -27.65 -15.06
C GLU A 113 8.18 -28.95 -14.73
N ARG A 114 6.84 -28.93 -14.60
CA ARG A 114 5.99 -30.10 -14.26
C ARG A 114 6.29 -30.71 -12.88
N LYS A 115 6.75 -29.91 -11.93
CA LYS A 115 7.04 -30.29 -10.53
C LYS A 115 5.82 -30.06 -9.63
N GLY A 116 4.80 -30.92 -9.75
CA GLY A 116 3.51 -30.77 -9.06
C GLY A 116 3.59 -30.55 -7.54
N ASN A 117 4.34 -31.37 -6.81
CA ASN A 117 4.47 -31.23 -5.35
C ASN A 117 5.14 -29.91 -4.94
N ALA A 118 6.11 -29.42 -5.73
CA ALA A 118 6.76 -28.15 -5.45
C ALA A 118 5.83 -26.97 -5.74
N ALA A 119 5.02 -27.07 -6.80
CA ALA A 119 3.99 -26.08 -7.11
C ALA A 119 2.92 -26.02 -6.00
N GLU A 120 2.44 -27.17 -5.52
CA GLU A 120 1.46 -27.23 -4.44
C GLU A 120 1.97 -26.60 -3.14
N ASP A 121 3.21 -26.93 -2.73
CA ASP A 121 3.83 -26.32 -1.55
C ASP A 121 3.99 -24.80 -1.70
N ALA A 122 4.44 -24.32 -2.86
CA ALA A 122 4.56 -22.90 -3.15
C ALA A 122 3.20 -22.19 -3.10
N MET A 123 2.14 -22.78 -3.65
CA MET A 123 0.77 -22.24 -3.58
C MET A 123 0.26 -22.18 -2.13
N ILE A 124 0.58 -23.14 -1.27
CA ILE A 124 0.21 -23.09 0.15
C ILE A 124 0.91 -21.91 0.84
N ARG A 125 2.21 -21.70 0.56
CA ARG A 125 2.96 -20.56 1.09
C ARG A 125 2.41 -19.22 0.59
N GLN A 126 2.09 -19.13 -0.70
CA GLN A 126 1.40 -17.99 -1.31
C GLN A 126 0.11 -17.66 -0.55
N LYS A 127 -0.78 -18.65 -0.38
CA LYS A 127 -2.06 -18.44 0.33
C LYS A 127 -1.88 -17.98 1.77
N ARG A 128 -0.89 -18.53 2.49
CA ARG A 128 -0.57 -18.12 3.87
C ARG A 128 -0.08 -16.67 3.93
N ALA A 129 0.74 -16.26 2.98
CA ALA A 129 1.25 -14.90 2.88
C ALA A 129 0.11 -13.91 2.57
N TYR A 130 -0.76 -14.20 1.60
CA TYR A 130 -1.95 -13.38 1.31
C TYR A 130 -2.94 -13.33 2.49
N ALA A 131 -3.11 -14.42 3.25
CA ALA A 131 -3.94 -14.38 4.46
C ALA A 131 -3.37 -13.41 5.52
N LEU A 132 -2.04 -13.32 5.62
CA LEU A 132 -1.38 -12.34 6.51
C LEU A 132 -1.51 -10.92 5.96
N ALA A 133 -1.30 -10.72 4.66
CA ALA A 133 -1.47 -9.44 3.98
C ALA A 133 -2.88 -8.89 4.21
N SER A 134 -3.91 -9.70 3.93
CA SER A 134 -5.32 -9.35 4.13
C SER A 134 -5.63 -8.90 5.56
N ARG A 135 -5.12 -9.62 6.59
CA ARG A 135 -5.30 -9.20 7.99
C ARG A 135 -4.66 -7.85 8.31
N ARG A 136 -3.51 -7.54 7.73
CA ARG A 136 -2.81 -6.27 7.96
C ARG A 136 -3.52 -5.13 7.24
N TYR A 137 -3.86 -5.32 5.96
CA TYR A 137 -4.67 -4.36 5.21
C TYR A 137 -6.03 -4.10 5.86
N LEU A 138 -6.69 -5.13 6.40
CA LEU A 138 -7.96 -4.97 7.10
C LEU A 138 -7.80 -4.11 8.36
N LYS A 139 -6.72 -4.27 9.13
CA LYS A 139 -6.43 -3.36 10.26
C LYS A 139 -6.24 -1.92 9.81
N SER A 140 -5.51 -1.70 8.72
CA SER A 140 -5.35 -0.36 8.15
C SER A 140 -6.72 0.24 7.78
N TRP A 141 -7.58 -0.54 7.12
CA TRP A 141 -8.95 -0.14 6.79
C TRP A 141 -9.82 0.17 8.03
N GLU A 142 -9.71 -0.63 9.08
CA GLU A 142 -10.43 -0.40 10.34
C GLU A 142 -9.99 0.90 11.03
N HIS A 143 -8.69 1.17 11.10
CA HIS A 143 -8.15 2.42 11.65
C HIS A 143 -8.54 3.63 10.78
N HIS A 144 -8.50 3.49 9.46
CA HIS A 144 -8.99 4.51 8.52
C HIS A 144 -10.45 4.87 8.83
N ASN A 145 -11.33 3.88 8.97
CA ASN A 145 -12.76 4.14 9.23
C ASN A 145 -13.01 4.65 10.65
N THR A 146 -12.14 4.32 11.60
CA THR A 146 -12.21 4.85 12.97
C THR A 146 -11.90 6.35 12.99
N PHE A 147 -10.92 6.78 12.20
CA PHE A 147 -10.50 8.18 12.13
C PHE A 147 -11.41 9.05 11.25
N TYR A 148 -11.68 8.64 10.01
CA TYR A 148 -12.45 9.43 9.03
C TYR A 148 -13.96 9.15 9.02
N GLY A 149 -14.42 8.20 9.84
CA GLY A 149 -15.79 7.69 9.78
C GLY A 149 -16.00 6.68 8.65
N GLU A 150 -17.24 6.23 8.46
CA GLU A 150 -17.57 5.25 7.41
C GLU A 150 -17.46 5.91 6.01
N PRO A 151 -16.50 5.49 5.18
CA PRO A 151 -16.26 6.14 3.89
C PRO A 151 -17.41 5.86 2.91
N GLY A 152 -17.66 6.80 2.01
CA GLY A 152 -18.70 6.64 0.98
C GLY A 152 -20.14 6.61 1.50
N THR A 153 -20.36 6.97 2.78
CA THR A 153 -21.66 7.21 3.40
C THR A 153 -21.66 8.60 4.05
N GLY A 154 -22.25 9.60 3.39
CA GLY A 154 -22.36 10.96 3.93
C GLY A 154 -21.44 11.98 3.25
N GLU A 155 -21.08 13.03 4.00
CA GLU A 155 -20.20 14.11 3.55
C GLU A 155 -18.73 13.65 3.55
N CYS A 156 -17.92 14.24 2.67
CA CYS A 156 -16.49 13.98 2.66
C CYS A 156 -15.84 14.51 3.95
N PRO A 157 -14.84 13.80 4.50
CA PRO A 157 -14.13 14.30 5.67
C PRO A 157 -13.38 15.59 5.33
N ASP A 158 -13.24 16.46 6.33
CA ASP A 158 -12.33 17.60 6.24
C ASP A 158 -10.89 17.09 6.43
N PHE A 159 -9.97 17.59 5.60
CA PHE A 159 -8.55 17.26 5.68
C PHE A 159 -7.75 18.43 6.26
N ASP A 160 -6.93 18.18 7.26
CA ASP A 160 -6.11 19.20 7.92
C ASP A 160 -4.93 19.66 7.04
N ASP A 161 -4.34 18.73 6.27
CA ASP A 161 -3.21 18.97 5.36
C ASP A 161 -3.12 17.90 4.26
N ASP A 162 -2.15 18.03 3.36
CA ASP A 162 -1.92 17.10 2.25
C ASP A 162 -1.60 15.68 2.73
N MET A 163 -0.92 15.52 3.87
CA MET A 163 -0.61 14.21 4.42
C MET A 163 -1.86 13.52 4.97
N ASP A 164 -2.78 14.27 5.58
CA ASP A 164 -4.09 13.77 5.99
C ASP A 164 -4.88 13.19 4.80
N GLU A 165 -4.97 13.98 3.73
CA GLU A 165 -5.64 13.57 2.49
C GLU A 165 -4.95 12.37 1.82
N PHE A 166 -3.61 12.30 1.85
CA PHE A 166 -2.87 11.12 1.37
C PHE A 166 -3.16 9.88 2.22
N ILE A 167 -3.22 10.01 3.55
CA ILE A 167 -3.54 8.90 4.47
C ILE A 167 -4.96 8.40 4.21
N TYR A 168 -5.91 9.28 3.87
CA TYR A 168 -7.23 8.88 3.43
C TYR A 168 -7.16 8.00 2.17
N LEU A 169 -6.46 8.45 1.13
CA LEU A 169 -6.23 7.64 -0.08
C LEU A 169 -5.58 6.28 0.25
N ALA A 170 -4.56 6.27 1.10
CA ALA A 170 -3.86 5.07 1.54
C ALA A 170 -4.79 4.08 2.28
N GLY A 171 -5.72 4.58 3.09
CA GLY A 171 -6.74 3.77 3.73
C GLY A 171 -7.73 3.16 2.73
N LEU A 172 -8.20 3.94 1.74
CA LEU A 172 -9.02 3.42 0.65
C LEU A 172 -8.33 2.29 -0.12
N LEU A 173 -7.03 2.45 -0.40
CA LEU A 173 -6.21 1.41 -1.02
C LEU A 173 -6.12 0.17 -0.15
N SER A 174 -5.95 0.35 1.17
CA SER A 174 -5.90 -0.76 2.13
C SER A 174 -7.19 -1.55 2.14
N GLY A 175 -8.36 -0.90 2.03
CA GLY A 175 -9.64 -1.60 1.89
C GLY A 175 -9.65 -2.54 0.67
N LEU A 176 -9.28 -2.04 -0.51
CA LEU A 176 -9.24 -2.86 -1.72
C LEU A 176 -8.21 -4.00 -1.61
N GLN A 177 -7.01 -3.70 -1.10
CA GLN A 177 -5.97 -4.72 -0.95
C GLN A 177 -6.33 -5.77 0.11
N ALA A 178 -7.08 -5.41 1.16
CA ALA A 178 -7.62 -6.37 2.11
C ALA A 178 -8.53 -7.39 1.41
N LEU A 179 -9.44 -6.90 0.56
CA LEU A 179 -10.37 -7.74 -0.20
C LEU A 179 -9.65 -8.59 -1.25
N ASN A 180 -8.72 -8.00 -2.00
CA ASN A 180 -7.91 -8.69 -2.98
C ASN A 180 -7.10 -9.83 -2.34
N ALA A 181 -6.36 -9.53 -1.26
CA ALA A 181 -5.58 -10.51 -0.54
C ALA A 181 -6.45 -11.60 0.12
N GLU A 182 -7.66 -11.25 0.59
CA GLU A 182 -8.61 -12.26 1.10
C GLU A 182 -8.97 -13.26 0.00
N ILE A 183 -9.33 -12.78 -1.19
CA ILE A 183 -9.65 -13.61 -2.36
C ILE A 183 -8.47 -14.51 -2.73
N GLN A 184 -7.26 -13.95 -2.86
CA GLN A 184 -6.05 -14.69 -3.22
C GLN A 184 -5.66 -15.74 -2.16
N SER A 185 -5.93 -15.47 -0.89
CA SER A 185 -5.68 -16.42 0.20
C SER A 185 -6.65 -17.59 0.22
N THR A 186 -7.80 -17.48 -0.45
CA THR A 186 -8.94 -18.43 -0.35
C THR A 186 -9.44 -18.64 1.09
N SER A 187 -9.11 -17.72 2.01
CA SER A 187 -9.49 -17.76 3.43
C SER A 187 -10.59 -16.74 3.71
N SER A 188 -11.39 -16.98 4.74
CA SER A 188 -12.35 -15.98 5.25
C SER A 188 -11.69 -15.19 6.37
N ILE A 189 -11.22 -13.99 6.07
CA ILE A 189 -10.57 -13.08 7.06
C ILE A 189 -11.61 -12.16 7.71
N GLY A 190 -12.69 -11.84 6.99
CA GLY A 190 -13.79 -11.00 7.45
C GLY A 190 -13.89 -9.67 6.72
N VAL A 191 -13.27 -9.54 5.54
CA VAL A 191 -13.31 -8.28 4.79
C VAL A 191 -14.72 -8.04 4.24
N PRO A 192 -15.31 -6.85 4.45
CA PRO A 192 -16.64 -6.56 3.92
C PRO A 192 -16.66 -6.66 2.39
N LYS A 193 -17.64 -7.39 1.84
CA LYS A 193 -17.69 -7.67 0.39
C LYS A 193 -18.04 -6.46 -0.47
N ASN A 194 -18.59 -5.40 0.14
CA ASN A 194 -18.94 -4.16 -0.54
C ASN A 194 -17.80 -3.13 -0.57
N VAL A 195 -16.60 -3.46 -0.06
CA VAL A 195 -15.46 -2.51 0.01
C VAL A 195 -15.14 -1.88 -1.34
N GLY A 196 -15.20 -2.64 -2.44
CA GLY A 196 -14.98 -2.10 -3.79
C GLY A 196 -15.91 -0.92 -4.12
N ALA A 197 -17.22 -1.10 -3.94
CA ALA A 197 -18.20 -0.06 -4.20
C ALA A 197 -18.08 1.12 -3.22
N VAL A 198 -17.71 0.86 -1.98
CA VAL A 198 -17.47 1.90 -0.96
C VAL A 198 -16.27 2.76 -1.36
N VAL A 199 -15.14 2.14 -1.69
CA VAL A 199 -13.91 2.84 -2.11
C VAL A 199 -14.13 3.66 -3.36
N ALA A 200 -14.84 3.12 -4.37
CA ALA A 200 -15.14 3.86 -5.60
C ALA A 200 -16.02 5.11 -5.38
N ARG A 201 -16.88 5.12 -4.36
CA ARG A 201 -17.62 6.32 -3.96
C ARG A 201 -16.72 7.26 -3.16
N ALA A 202 -16.01 6.73 -2.18
CA ALA A 202 -15.16 7.50 -1.28
C ALA A 202 -14.02 8.22 -2.01
N SER A 203 -13.50 7.66 -3.11
CA SER A 203 -12.44 8.29 -3.89
C SER A 203 -12.86 9.60 -4.55
N SER A 204 -14.15 9.91 -4.65
CA SER A 204 -14.60 11.22 -5.13
C SER A 204 -14.39 12.35 -4.11
N CYS A 205 -14.01 12.04 -2.87
CA CYS A 205 -13.64 13.02 -1.86
C CYS A 205 -12.23 13.58 -2.05
N LEU A 206 -11.45 13.01 -2.97
CA LEU A 206 -10.07 13.39 -3.23
C LEU A 206 -9.94 14.21 -4.50
N GLU A 207 -9.04 15.19 -4.50
CA GLU A 207 -8.73 15.97 -5.69
C GLU A 207 -7.88 15.16 -6.68
N ASN A 208 -8.43 14.84 -7.85
CA ASN A 208 -7.76 13.95 -8.79
C ASN A 208 -6.40 14.46 -9.29
N ASP A 209 -6.31 15.74 -9.64
CA ASP A 209 -5.10 16.31 -10.23
C ASP A 209 -3.99 16.47 -9.18
N LYS A 210 -4.37 16.76 -7.91
CA LYS A 210 -3.45 16.78 -6.76
C LYS A 210 -2.79 15.43 -6.54
N TRP A 211 -3.57 14.36 -6.64
CA TRP A 211 -3.11 12.98 -6.47
C TRP A 211 -2.85 12.28 -7.80
N TRP A 212 -2.27 13.01 -8.78
CA TRP A 212 -1.67 12.46 -10.02
C TRP A 212 -2.56 11.44 -10.77
N GLY A 213 -3.88 11.64 -10.74
CA GLY A 213 -4.85 10.76 -11.39
C GLY A 213 -5.23 9.51 -10.60
N ALA A 214 -4.61 9.25 -9.44
CA ALA A 214 -4.84 8.04 -8.66
C ALA A 214 -6.30 7.86 -8.19
N PRO A 215 -7.03 8.90 -7.71
CA PRO A 215 -8.42 8.73 -7.28
C PRO A 215 -9.36 8.27 -8.40
N THR A 216 -9.20 8.83 -9.61
CA THR A 216 -9.98 8.40 -10.79
C THR A 216 -9.53 7.03 -11.27
N ALA A 217 -8.22 6.74 -11.30
CA ALA A 217 -7.70 5.43 -11.71
C ALA A 217 -8.20 4.30 -10.80
N LEU A 218 -8.21 4.55 -9.48
CA LEU A 218 -8.77 3.66 -8.46
C LEU A 218 -10.25 3.37 -8.74
N LYS A 219 -11.04 4.42 -8.98
CA LYS A 219 -12.47 4.33 -9.28
C LYS A 219 -12.73 3.56 -10.57
N ALA A 220 -12.00 3.88 -11.63
CA ALA A 220 -12.11 3.24 -12.94
C ALA A 220 -11.73 1.76 -12.88
N THR A 221 -10.75 1.38 -12.04
CA THR A 221 -10.41 -0.03 -11.81
C THR A 221 -11.57 -0.79 -11.20
N VAL A 222 -12.26 -0.21 -10.20
CA VAL A 222 -13.46 -0.83 -9.63
C VAL A 222 -14.56 -0.97 -10.69
N TRP A 223 -14.77 0.05 -11.53
CA TRP A 223 -15.74 -0.01 -12.63
C TRP A 223 -15.42 -1.10 -13.65
N ALA A 224 -14.13 -1.31 -13.97
CA ALA A 224 -13.70 -2.36 -14.88
C ALA A 224 -13.89 -3.77 -14.31
N MET A 225 -13.85 -3.93 -12.98
CA MET A 225 -13.94 -5.22 -12.29
C MET A 225 -15.36 -5.59 -11.84
N MET A 226 -16.22 -4.62 -11.57
CA MET A 226 -17.57 -4.84 -11.02
C MET A 226 -18.66 -4.67 -12.10
N PRO A 227 -19.36 -5.74 -12.49
CA PRO A 227 -20.48 -5.64 -13.42
C PRO A 227 -21.56 -4.66 -12.92
N GLY A 228 -21.97 -3.73 -13.79
CA GLY A 228 -23.00 -2.73 -13.48
C GLY A 228 -22.54 -1.55 -12.60
N ALA A 229 -21.25 -1.46 -12.25
CA ALA A 229 -20.71 -0.33 -11.50
C ALA A 229 -20.34 0.87 -12.38
N LEU A 230 -20.14 0.64 -13.68
CA LEU A 230 -19.80 1.68 -14.66
C LEU A 230 -20.99 2.60 -14.93
N PRO A 231 -20.86 3.93 -14.75
CA PRO A 231 -21.91 4.89 -15.10
C PRO A 231 -22.22 4.91 -16.60
N GLU A 232 -23.43 5.31 -16.97
CA GLU A 232 -23.83 5.45 -18.37
C GLU A 232 -22.96 6.51 -19.08
N GLY A 233 -22.43 6.16 -20.25
CA GLY A 233 -21.58 7.04 -21.06
C GLY A 233 -20.11 7.13 -20.64
N GLU A 234 -19.67 6.37 -19.61
CA GLU A 234 -18.28 6.28 -19.19
C GLU A 234 -17.56 5.08 -19.82
N ASP A 235 -16.25 5.20 -20.06
CA ASP A 235 -15.37 4.07 -20.40
C ASP A 235 -14.23 3.98 -19.36
N ALA A 236 -14.17 2.85 -18.65
CA ALA A 236 -13.19 2.66 -17.59
C ALA A 236 -11.74 2.66 -18.09
N PHE A 237 -11.47 2.08 -19.28
CA PHE A 237 -10.11 1.97 -19.83
C PHE A 237 -9.65 3.29 -20.47
N GLU A 238 -10.58 4.07 -21.03
CA GLU A 238 -10.30 5.45 -21.45
C GLU A 238 -9.92 6.32 -20.24
N ARG A 239 -10.68 6.20 -19.14
CA ARG A 239 -10.35 6.90 -17.87
C ARG A 239 -8.99 6.50 -17.33
N LEU A 240 -8.67 5.20 -17.32
CA LEU A 240 -7.37 4.70 -16.89
C LEU A 240 -6.23 5.26 -17.76
N SER A 241 -6.37 5.23 -19.09
CA SER A 241 -5.37 5.79 -20.02
C SER A 241 -5.16 7.30 -19.81
N MET A 242 -6.22 8.06 -19.52
CA MET A 242 -6.06 9.48 -19.18
C MET A 242 -5.30 9.68 -17.87
N THR A 243 -5.58 8.88 -16.84
CA THR A 243 -4.88 8.96 -15.55
C THR A 243 -3.45 8.44 -15.61
N ASP A 244 -3.12 7.55 -16.54
CA ASP A 244 -1.74 7.13 -16.81
C ASP A 244 -0.89 8.34 -17.20
N ARG A 245 -1.35 9.11 -18.20
CA ARG A 245 -0.65 10.34 -18.62
C ARG A 245 -0.50 11.36 -17.48
N GLN A 246 -1.52 11.51 -16.62
CA GLN A 246 -1.42 12.40 -15.45
C GLN A 246 -0.32 11.92 -14.48
N GLY A 247 -0.26 10.61 -14.22
CA GLY A 247 0.76 10.00 -13.37
C GLY A 247 2.17 10.10 -13.97
N GLU A 248 2.29 9.93 -15.29
CA GLU A 248 3.54 10.13 -16.03
C GLU A 248 4.04 11.57 -15.88
N GLU A 249 3.20 12.56 -16.20
CA GLU A 249 3.54 14.00 -16.10
C GLU A 249 3.93 14.41 -14.68
N ALA A 250 3.26 13.85 -13.67
CA ALA A 250 3.54 14.12 -12.26
C ALA A 250 4.79 13.39 -11.71
N GLY A 251 5.32 12.40 -12.44
CA GLY A 251 6.39 11.52 -11.95
C GLY A 251 5.94 10.53 -10.86
N VAL A 252 4.64 10.19 -10.82
CA VAL A 252 4.05 9.21 -9.89
C VAL A 252 3.08 8.28 -10.64
N ARG A 253 3.60 7.15 -11.13
CA ARG A 253 2.92 6.26 -12.10
C ARG A 253 2.02 5.21 -11.46
N LEU A 254 1.37 5.55 -10.34
CA LEU A 254 0.48 4.62 -9.63
C LEU A 254 -0.73 4.20 -10.50
N SER A 255 -1.19 5.07 -11.39
CA SER A 255 -2.24 4.80 -12.38
C SER A 255 -1.93 3.61 -13.30
N HIS A 256 -0.66 3.41 -13.66
CA HIS A 256 -0.26 2.28 -14.51
C HIS A 256 -0.56 0.93 -13.83
N VAL A 257 -0.41 0.88 -12.50
CA VAL A 257 -0.72 -0.32 -11.71
C VAL A 257 -2.21 -0.64 -11.78
N PHE A 258 -3.05 0.37 -11.58
CA PHE A 258 -4.50 0.26 -11.68
C PHE A 258 -4.93 -0.22 -13.08
N HIS A 259 -4.35 0.37 -14.13
CA HIS A 259 -4.63 -0.01 -15.50
C HIS A 259 -4.19 -1.45 -15.80
N ALA A 260 -2.97 -1.83 -15.41
CA ALA A 260 -2.45 -3.18 -15.63
C ALA A 260 -3.28 -4.24 -14.86
N ILE A 261 -3.74 -3.94 -13.64
CA ILE A 261 -4.61 -4.82 -12.86
C ILE A 261 -5.98 -4.96 -13.54
N ALA A 262 -6.60 -3.86 -13.98
CA ALA A 262 -7.88 -3.88 -14.68
C ALA A 262 -7.79 -4.72 -15.98
N ALA A 263 -6.73 -4.52 -16.78
CA ALA A 263 -6.48 -5.28 -17.99
C ALA A 263 -6.24 -6.78 -17.70
N THR A 264 -5.49 -7.09 -16.64
CA THR A 264 -5.25 -8.47 -16.17
C THR A 264 -6.56 -9.17 -15.81
N ASN A 265 -7.44 -8.52 -15.06
CA ASN A 265 -8.73 -9.08 -14.66
C ASN A 265 -9.68 -9.29 -15.84
N LYS A 266 -9.57 -8.45 -16.88
CA LYS A 266 -10.31 -8.63 -18.14
C LYS A 266 -9.73 -9.76 -19.02
N GLY A 267 -8.52 -10.24 -18.73
CA GLY A 267 -7.80 -11.19 -19.56
C GLY A 267 -7.19 -10.57 -20.83
N ASP A 268 -7.07 -9.24 -20.88
CA ASP A 268 -6.51 -8.52 -22.03
C ASP A 268 -4.97 -8.47 -21.96
N LYS A 269 -4.33 -9.58 -22.32
CA LYS A 269 -2.86 -9.72 -22.29
C LYS A 269 -2.16 -8.68 -23.17
N ALA A 270 -2.78 -8.25 -24.27
CA ALA A 270 -2.17 -7.26 -25.16
C ALA A 270 -2.11 -5.89 -24.48
N MET A 271 -3.20 -5.48 -23.83
CA MET A 271 -3.25 -4.25 -23.05
C MET A 271 -2.30 -4.28 -21.85
N VAL A 272 -2.21 -5.39 -21.11
CA VAL A 272 -1.23 -5.53 -20.01
C VAL A 272 0.19 -5.28 -20.52
N LYS A 273 0.58 -5.90 -21.64
CA LYS A 273 1.90 -5.68 -22.24
C LYS A 273 2.10 -4.24 -22.70
N ALA A 274 1.06 -3.59 -23.22
CA ALA A 274 1.11 -2.19 -23.64
C ALA A 274 1.35 -1.26 -22.44
N VAL A 275 0.63 -1.45 -21.33
CA VAL A 275 0.82 -0.66 -20.10
C VAL A 275 2.23 -0.86 -19.51
N VAL A 276 2.73 -2.10 -19.49
CA VAL A 276 4.10 -2.39 -19.03
C VAL A 276 5.15 -1.70 -19.91
N ARG A 277 4.96 -1.67 -21.24
CA ARG A 277 5.82 -0.94 -22.19
C ARG A 277 5.81 0.55 -21.90
N GLN A 278 4.62 1.13 -21.84
CA GLN A 278 4.40 2.53 -21.57
C GLN A 278 5.04 2.94 -20.23
N HIS A 279 4.89 2.12 -19.18
CA HIS A 279 5.57 2.36 -17.90
C HIS A 279 7.10 2.37 -18.03
N ALA A 280 7.68 1.41 -18.76
CA ALA A 280 9.12 1.34 -18.97
C ALA A 280 9.66 2.52 -19.81
N GLU A 281 8.86 3.04 -20.73
CA GLU A 281 9.18 4.23 -21.54
C GLU A 281 9.06 5.50 -20.71
N SER A 282 8.00 5.67 -19.93
CA SER A 282 7.79 6.88 -19.14
C SER A 282 8.85 7.08 -18.05
N LEU A 283 9.42 6.00 -17.50
CA LEU A 283 10.57 6.07 -16.58
C LEU A 283 11.83 6.67 -17.22
N LYS A 284 11.96 6.62 -18.55
CA LYS A 284 13.09 7.21 -19.29
C LYS A 284 12.85 8.69 -19.61
N GLU A 285 11.59 9.06 -19.77
CA GLU A 285 11.19 10.39 -20.22
C GLU A 285 11.02 11.37 -19.07
N GLN A 286 10.51 10.91 -17.93
CA GLN A 286 10.22 11.74 -16.78
C GLN A 286 10.83 11.14 -15.50
N PRO A 287 11.62 11.88 -14.71
CA PRO A 287 12.10 11.38 -13.43
C PRO A 287 10.94 11.19 -12.44
N SER A 288 11.12 10.32 -11.45
CA SER A 288 10.19 10.20 -10.33
C SER A 288 10.09 11.52 -9.57
N ASN A 289 8.90 11.82 -9.07
CA ASN A 289 8.69 12.96 -8.17
C ASN A 289 9.53 12.80 -6.90
N GLU A 290 10.25 13.83 -6.48
CA GLU A 290 11.15 13.74 -5.33
C GLU A 290 10.39 13.52 -4.01
N ASP A 291 9.20 14.10 -3.85
CA ASP A 291 8.38 13.98 -2.63
C ASP A 291 7.62 12.65 -2.54
N TRP A 292 7.43 11.98 -3.69
CA TRP A 292 6.62 10.76 -3.82
C TRP A 292 7.36 9.61 -4.49
N ALA A 293 8.70 9.64 -4.44
CA ALA A 293 9.57 8.62 -5.03
C ALA A 293 9.24 7.21 -4.55
N PHE A 294 8.82 7.05 -3.30
CA PHE A 294 8.40 5.77 -2.73
C PHE A 294 7.16 5.20 -3.42
N VAL A 295 6.18 6.05 -3.72
CA VAL A 295 4.93 5.65 -4.38
C VAL A 295 5.22 5.24 -5.82
N ASP A 296 6.06 5.98 -6.53
CA ASP A 296 6.47 5.66 -7.90
C ASP A 296 7.36 4.39 -7.96
N ALA A 297 8.25 4.21 -6.98
CA ALA A 297 9.03 2.98 -6.83
C ALA A 297 8.11 1.77 -6.55
N MET A 298 7.09 1.94 -5.70
CA MET A 298 6.08 0.90 -5.44
C MET A 298 5.32 0.56 -6.73
N ALA A 299 4.90 1.57 -7.49
CA ALA A 299 4.25 1.37 -8.78
C ALA A 299 5.14 0.57 -9.75
N THR A 300 6.43 0.93 -9.83
CA THR A 300 7.41 0.21 -10.64
C THR A 300 7.57 -1.24 -10.19
N ASN A 301 7.69 -1.50 -8.89
CA ASN A 301 7.78 -2.86 -8.35
C ASN A 301 6.52 -3.69 -8.68
N MET A 302 5.32 -3.10 -8.62
CA MET A 302 4.07 -3.77 -9.03
C MET A 302 4.05 -4.11 -10.52
N ILE A 303 4.49 -3.20 -11.38
CA ILE A 303 4.58 -3.43 -12.84
C ILE A 303 5.62 -4.50 -13.17
N VAL A 304 6.77 -4.49 -12.51
CA VAL A 304 7.78 -5.56 -12.61
C VAL A 304 7.18 -6.91 -12.20
N ALA A 305 6.42 -6.97 -11.10
CA ALA A 305 5.79 -8.22 -10.67
C ALA A 305 4.77 -8.76 -11.69
N ILE A 306 3.99 -7.89 -12.33
CA ILE A 306 3.09 -8.26 -13.43
C ILE A 306 3.89 -8.80 -14.62
N SER A 307 4.98 -8.13 -14.99
CA SER A 307 5.89 -8.59 -16.04
C SER A 307 6.51 -9.94 -15.69
N ASP A 308 6.97 -10.13 -14.46
CA ASP A 308 7.59 -11.38 -14.00
C ASP A 308 6.63 -12.56 -14.08
N ARG A 309 5.38 -12.36 -13.68
CA ARG A 309 4.36 -13.38 -13.83
C ARG A 309 4.18 -13.77 -15.29
N LEU A 310 4.04 -12.79 -16.19
CA LEU A 310 3.94 -13.02 -17.63
C LEU A 310 5.15 -13.81 -18.15
N TRP A 311 6.37 -13.44 -17.79
CA TRP A 311 7.57 -14.13 -18.21
C TRP A 311 7.64 -15.57 -17.66
N VAL A 312 7.40 -15.77 -16.37
CA VAL A 312 7.51 -17.10 -15.74
C VAL A 312 6.47 -18.06 -16.31
N GLU A 313 5.22 -17.61 -16.51
CA GLU A 313 4.16 -18.42 -17.12
C GLU A 313 4.53 -18.94 -18.51
N ASN A 314 5.32 -18.19 -19.27
CA ASN A 314 5.58 -18.49 -20.69
C ASN A 314 7.00 -19.04 -20.95
N THR A 315 7.96 -18.76 -20.06
CA THR A 315 9.39 -19.08 -20.25
C THR A 315 10.03 -19.82 -19.07
N GLY A 316 9.35 -19.89 -17.93
CA GLY A 316 9.88 -20.51 -16.70
C GLY A 316 10.85 -19.63 -15.91
N HIS A 317 11.14 -18.40 -16.36
CA HIS A 317 11.99 -17.44 -15.64
C HIS A 317 11.36 -16.04 -15.60
N ARG A 318 11.87 -15.17 -14.72
CA ARG A 318 11.40 -13.79 -14.55
C ARG A 318 11.75 -12.90 -15.74
N THR A 319 11.22 -11.68 -15.73
CA THR A 319 11.65 -10.61 -16.64
C THR A 319 13.16 -10.46 -16.53
N PRO A 320 13.93 -10.55 -17.63
CA PRO A 320 15.36 -10.34 -17.56
C PRO A 320 15.70 -8.92 -17.07
N LEU A 321 16.82 -8.80 -16.35
CA LEU A 321 17.25 -7.52 -15.80
C LEU A 321 17.44 -6.49 -16.93
N GLY A 322 16.88 -5.29 -16.75
CA GLY A 322 16.94 -4.21 -17.74
C GLY A 322 16.04 -4.40 -18.97
N GLN A 323 15.17 -5.43 -18.98
CA GLN A 323 14.27 -5.75 -20.09
C GLN A 323 12.80 -5.48 -19.79
N LEU A 324 12.49 -4.67 -18.76
CA LEU A 324 11.13 -4.21 -18.49
C LEU A 324 10.57 -3.49 -19.73
N GLY A 325 9.34 -3.85 -20.14
CA GLY A 325 8.73 -3.37 -21.38
C GLY A 325 8.98 -4.27 -22.60
N THR A 326 9.77 -5.34 -22.48
CA THR A 326 9.94 -6.32 -23.56
C THR A 326 9.39 -7.69 -23.17
N PHE A 327 9.03 -8.49 -24.17
CA PHE A 327 8.39 -9.79 -23.98
C PHE A 327 9.00 -10.86 -24.88
N TRP A 328 8.89 -12.12 -24.44
CA TRP A 328 9.45 -13.30 -25.10
C TRP A 328 8.92 -13.55 -26.53
N ASP A 329 7.78 -12.96 -26.87
CA ASP A 329 7.10 -13.08 -28.16
C ASP A 329 7.16 -11.78 -28.98
N ASP A 330 7.99 -10.80 -28.57
CA ASP A 330 8.28 -9.64 -29.39
C ASP A 330 8.96 -10.08 -30.68
N GLN A 331 8.52 -9.53 -31.81
CA GLN A 331 9.19 -9.80 -33.08
C GLN A 331 10.62 -9.29 -33.00
N GLN A 332 11.58 -10.18 -33.28
CA GLN A 332 12.97 -9.77 -33.45
C GLN A 332 13.00 -8.78 -34.61
N LYS A 333 13.46 -7.55 -34.36
CA LYS A 333 13.82 -6.65 -35.45
C LYS A 333 14.82 -7.39 -36.32
N GLU A 334 14.56 -7.49 -37.62
CA GLU A 334 15.56 -7.97 -38.57
C GLU A 334 16.83 -7.17 -38.32
N VAL A 335 17.86 -7.85 -37.81
CA VAL A 335 19.19 -7.27 -37.77
C VAL A 335 19.53 -7.05 -39.24
N GLU A 336 19.70 -5.79 -39.66
CA GLU A 336 20.33 -5.50 -40.94
C GLU A 336 21.70 -6.18 -40.93
N THR A 337 21.76 -7.38 -41.47
CA THR A 337 23.01 -8.03 -41.81
C THR A 337 23.60 -7.15 -42.91
N MET A 338 24.55 -6.28 -42.56
CA MET A 338 25.41 -5.67 -43.55
C MET A 338 25.99 -6.82 -44.38
N ASP A 339 25.58 -6.88 -45.64
CA ASP A 339 26.10 -7.81 -46.61
C ASP A 339 27.60 -7.50 -46.81
N LEU A 340 28.44 -8.37 -46.27
CA LEU A 340 29.90 -8.26 -46.37
C LEU A 340 30.40 -8.66 -47.77
N ASP A 341 29.53 -9.15 -48.66
CA ASP A 341 29.90 -9.57 -50.02
C ASP A 341 30.17 -8.38 -50.96
N GLY A 342 29.97 -7.14 -50.50
CA GLY A 342 30.33 -5.91 -51.23
C GLY A 342 31.73 -5.35 -50.95
N LEU A 343 32.55 -6.01 -50.11
CA LEU A 343 33.85 -5.50 -49.63
C LEU A 343 35.08 -6.30 -50.09
N LEU A 344 34.95 -7.18 -51.10
CA LEU A 344 36.07 -7.94 -51.68
C LEU A 344 36.51 -7.44 -53.07
#